data_AF-A0A528M7C5-F1
#
_entry.id   AF-A0A528M7C5-F1
#
_cell.length_a   1.000
_cell.length_b   1.000
_cell.length_c   1.000
_cell.angle_alpha   90.00
_cell.angle_beta   90.00
_cell.angle_gamma   90.00
#
_symmetry.space_group_name_H-M   'P 1'
#
loop_
_entity.id
_entity.type
_entity.pdbx_description
1 polymer ?
#
loop_
_entity_poly.entity_id
_entity_poly.type
_entity_poly.pdbx_seq_one_letter_code
_entity_poly.pdbx_strand_id
1 'polypeptide(L)'
;MSGRGREARFLWLVPTVYIIFLMLPIYWLLNMSFKTTNEILGGFSLWPRSFTVASYVEILTNPVWYNGYISSISYVFINTAISVSVALPAAYAFSRYRFLGDKHLFFWLLTNRMAPPAVFALPFYQLYSAINLFDTPWAVALAHCLFNIPLA
;
A
#
# COMPACT_ATOMS: atom_id res chain seq x y z
N MET A 1 -26.46 34.60 22.69
CA MET A 1 -25.90 33.29 22.27
C MET A 1 -26.12 33.01 20.77
N SER A 2 -25.80 33.95 19.85
CA SER A 2 -26.08 33.83 18.40
C SER A 2 -24.85 34.10 17.50
N GLY A 3 -23.64 33.69 17.94
CA GLY A 3 -22.40 33.88 17.18
C GLY A 3 -21.82 32.61 16.54
N ARG A 4 -22.13 31.43 17.09
CA ARG A 4 -21.47 30.16 16.73
C ARG A 4 -21.86 29.58 15.36
N GLY A 5 -22.97 30.04 14.76
CA GLY A 5 -23.46 29.50 13.47
C GLY A 5 -22.66 29.95 12.25
N ARG A 6 -22.08 31.16 12.28
CA ARG A 6 -21.29 31.71 11.15
C ARG A 6 -19.86 31.19 11.14
N GLU A 7 -19.26 31.02 12.33
CA GLU A 7 -17.94 30.40 12.50
C GLU A 7 -17.96 28.92 12.08
N ALA A 8 -19.00 28.17 12.45
CA ALA A 8 -19.18 26.79 12.01
C ALA A 8 -19.22 26.68 10.47
N ARG A 9 -19.89 27.60 9.78
CA ARG A 9 -19.98 27.58 8.30
C ARG A 9 -18.64 27.85 7.62
N PHE A 10 -17.79 28.70 8.20
CA PHE A 10 -16.41 28.92 7.74
C PHE A 10 -15.48 27.76 8.08
N LEU A 11 -15.69 27.12 9.24
CA LEU A 11 -14.98 25.91 9.66
C LEU A 11 -15.20 24.74 8.71
N TRP A 12 -16.34 24.65 8.02
CA TRP A 12 -16.60 23.63 7.00
C TRP A 12 -16.06 23.97 5.61
N LEU A 13 -15.87 25.25 5.29
CA LEU A 13 -15.33 25.66 3.98
C LEU A 13 -13.88 25.19 3.78
N VAL A 14 -13.05 25.31 4.82
CA VAL A 14 -11.64 24.89 4.78
C VAL A 14 -11.47 23.40 4.46
N PRO A 15 -12.09 22.45 5.18
CA PRO A 15 -11.99 21.03 4.86
C PRO A 15 -12.64 20.68 3.52
N THR A 16 -13.73 21.35 3.11
CA THR A 16 -14.33 21.12 1.80
C THR A 16 -13.39 21.49 0.65
N VAL A 17 -12.74 22.67 0.71
CA VAL A 17 -11.76 23.09 -0.29
C VAL A 17 -10.55 22.15 -0.30
N TYR A 18 -10.10 21.72 0.88
CA TYR A 18 -9.01 20.76 1.01
C TYR A 18 -9.34 19.40 0.38
N ILE A 19 -10.55 18.88 0.61
CA ILE A 19 -11.02 17.63 -0.01
C ILE A 19 -11.08 17.77 -1.54
N ILE A 20 -11.59 18.89 -2.06
CA ILE A 20 -11.64 19.13 -3.51
C ILE A 20 -10.22 19.15 -4.10
N PHE A 21 -9.28 19.80 -3.42
CA PHE A 21 -7.88 19.81 -3.84
C PHE A 21 -7.28 18.40 -3.86
N LEU A 22 -7.56 17.56 -2.86
CA LEU A 22 -7.13 16.16 -2.82
C LEU A 22 -7.82 15.30 -3.90
N MET A 23 -9.02 15.66 -4.34
CA MET A 23 -9.74 14.97 -5.41
C MET A 23 -9.17 15.25 -6.81
N LEU A 24 -8.42 16.33 -7.01
CA LEU A 24 -7.83 16.68 -8.32
C LEU A 24 -6.97 15.54 -8.93
N PRO A 25 -5.98 14.96 -8.23
CA PRO A 25 -5.19 13.85 -8.78
C PRO A 25 -6.03 12.59 -9.03
N ILE A 26 -7.04 12.32 -8.19
CA ILE A 26 -7.94 11.16 -8.37
C ILE A 26 -8.82 11.36 -9.59
N TYR A 27 -9.40 12.55 -9.76
CA TYR A 27 -10.17 12.91 -10.95
C TYR A 27 -9.33 12.78 -12.22
N TRP A 28 -8.07 13.24 -12.17
CA TRP A 28 -7.16 13.12 -13.29
C TRP A 28 -6.86 11.65 -13.65
N LEU A 29 -6.60 10.81 -12.65
CA LEU A 29 -6.37 9.39 -12.83
C LEU A 29 -7.59 8.68 -13.43
N LEU A 30 -8.79 8.97 -12.92
CA LEU A 30 -10.05 8.42 -13.45
C LEU A 30 -10.25 8.80 -14.91
N ASN A 31 -10.03 10.06 -15.25
CA ASN A 31 -10.15 10.55 -16.62
C ASN A 31 -9.16 9.84 -17.56
N MET A 32 -7.90 9.67 -17.13
CA MET A 32 -6.90 8.91 -17.89
C MET A 32 -7.29 7.44 -18.08
N SER A 33 -7.97 6.83 -17.10
CA SER A 33 -8.41 5.44 -17.19
C SER A 33 -9.49 5.18 -18.26
N PHE A 34 -10.17 6.22 -18.74
CA PHE A 34 -11.18 6.15 -19.81
C PHE A 34 -10.70 6.68 -21.16
N LYS A 35 -9.41 7.04 -21.28
CA LYS A 35 -8.80 7.56 -22.52
C LYS A 35 -8.05 6.45 -23.26
N THR A 36 -7.93 6.62 -24.57
CA THR A 36 -7.05 5.78 -25.40
C THR A 36 -5.58 6.15 -25.17
N THR A 37 -4.65 5.20 -25.32
CA THR A 37 -3.20 5.44 -25.16
C THR A 37 -2.69 6.60 -26.02
N ASN A 38 -3.23 6.75 -27.24
CA ASN A 38 -2.90 7.86 -28.14
C ASN A 38 -3.39 9.22 -27.62
N GLU A 39 -4.54 9.26 -26.93
CA GLU A 39 -5.06 10.50 -26.32
C GLU A 39 -4.30 10.87 -25.04
N ILE A 40 -3.78 9.89 -24.30
CA ILE A 40 -2.92 10.11 -23.13
C ILE A 40 -1.57 10.73 -23.54
N LEU A 41 -0.96 10.23 -24.61
CA LEU A 41 0.35 10.68 -25.09
C LEU A 41 0.28 11.95 -25.98
N GLY A 42 -0.88 12.22 -26.60
CA GLY A 42 -1.05 13.26 -27.63
C GLY A 42 -1.37 14.68 -27.12
N GLY A 43 -1.68 14.88 -25.83
CA GLY A 43 -1.87 16.23 -25.28
C GLY A 43 -2.75 16.32 -24.02
N PHE A 44 -2.77 17.51 -23.41
CA PHE A 44 -3.55 17.80 -22.21
C PHE A 44 -5.04 17.96 -22.57
N SER A 45 -5.88 16.98 -22.20
CA SER A 45 -7.35 17.07 -22.34
C SER A 45 -8.03 16.95 -20.98
N LEU A 46 -8.85 17.94 -20.61
CA LEU A 46 -9.60 17.95 -19.34
C LEU A 46 -10.77 16.97 -19.32
N TRP A 47 -11.27 16.51 -20.47
CA TRP A 47 -12.30 15.48 -20.61
C TRP A 47 -11.87 14.45 -21.68
N PRO A 48 -12.27 13.18 -21.58
CA PRO A 48 -11.98 12.19 -22.61
C PRO A 48 -12.77 12.55 -23.86
N ARG A 49 -12.08 12.75 -24.99
CA ARG A 49 -12.72 12.99 -26.29
C ARG A 49 -13.32 11.69 -26.83
N SER A 50 -12.67 10.58 -26.51
CA SER A 50 -13.11 9.23 -26.84
C SER A 50 -13.28 8.42 -25.55
N PHE A 51 -14.53 8.32 -25.05
CA PHE A 51 -14.82 7.48 -23.89
C PHE A 51 -14.61 6.01 -24.29
N THR A 52 -13.60 5.37 -23.69
CA THR A 52 -13.31 3.96 -23.93
C THR A 52 -13.18 3.18 -22.63
N VAL A 53 -13.65 1.95 -22.65
CA VAL A 53 -13.47 0.96 -21.57
C VAL A 53 -12.46 -0.13 -21.98
N ALA A 54 -11.79 0.04 -23.12
CA ALA A 54 -10.86 -0.94 -23.67
C ALA A 54 -9.75 -1.32 -22.68
N SER A 55 -9.22 -0.36 -21.92
CA SER A 55 -8.19 -0.63 -20.89
C SER A 55 -8.69 -1.54 -19.77
N TYR A 56 -9.96 -1.43 -19.37
CA TYR A 56 -10.56 -2.33 -18.38
C TYR A 56 -10.76 -3.74 -18.95
N VAL A 57 -11.22 -3.83 -20.19
CA VAL A 57 -11.37 -5.11 -20.90
C VAL A 57 -9.99 -5.77 -21.07
N GLU A 58 -8.96 -5.01 -21.41
CA GLU A 58 -7.59 -5.51 -21.57
C GLU A 58 -7.04 -6.10 -20.26
N ILE A 59 -7.23 -5.41 -19.13
CA ILE A 59 -6.78 -5.91 -17.81
C ILE A 59 -7.46 -7.25 -17.46
N LEU A 60 -8.74 -7.40 -17.79
CA LEU A 60 -9.51 -8.60 -17.47
C LEU A 60 -9.35 -9.74 -18.48
N THR A 61 -9.04 -9.43 -19.73
CA THR A 61 -8.97 -10.43 -20.83
C THR A 61 -7.54 -10.90 -21.07
N ASN A 62 -6.54 -10.05 -20.83
CA ASN A 62 -5.15 -10.39 -21.06
C ASN A 62 -4.62 -11.27 -19.91
N PRO A 63 -4.17 -12.51 -20.18
CA PRO A 63 -3.69 -13.43 -19.16
C PRO A 63 -2.49 -12.90 -18.39
N VAL A 64 -1.66 -12.02 -18.96
CA VAL A 64 -0.52 -11.42 -18.24
C VAL A 64 -1.01 -10.52 -17.10
N TRP A 65 -1.94 -9.61 -17.39
CA TRP A 65 -2.51 -8.69 -16.40
C TRP A 65 -3.38 -9.41 -15.38
N TYR A 66 -4.21 -10.35 -15.84
CA TYR A 66 -5.10 -11.14 -14.99
C TYR A 66 -4.33 -12.01 -13.99
N ASN A 67 -3.29 -12.74 -14.46
CA ASN A 67 -2.44 -13.53 -13.57
C ASN A 67 -1.65 -12.65 -12.60
N GLY A 68 -1.17 -11.49 -13.05
CA GLY A 68 -0.51 -10.50 -12.17
C GLY A 68 -1.44 -10.01 -11.04
N TYR A 69 -2.71 -9.76 -11.36
CA TYR A 69 -3.73 -9.35 -10.39
C TYR A 69 -4.02 -10.45 -9.36
N ILE A 70 -4.20 -11.70 -9.80
CA ILE A 70 -4.43 -12.85 -8.89
C ILE A 70 -3.21 -13.08 -7.99
N SER A 71 -2.00 -13.10 -8.57
CA SER A 71 -0.76 -13.25 -7.81
C SER A 71 -0.60 -12.13 -6.78
N SER A 72 -0.98 -10.90 -7.14
CA SER A 72 -0.97 -9.74 -6.24
C SER A 72 -1.91 -9.92 -5.04
N ILE A 73 -3.16 -10.30 -5.29
CA ILE A 73 -4.13 -10.53 -4.20
C ILE A 73 -3.69 -11.68 -3.31
N SER A 74 -3.25 -12.78 -3.92
CA SER A 74 -2.83 -13.97 -3.18
C SER A 74 -1.66 -13.68 -2.24
N TYR A 75 -0.63 -12.95 -2.69
CA TYR A 75 0.51 -12.63 -1.80
C TYR A 75 0.10 -11.66 -0.68
N VAL A 76 -0.72 -10.65 -0.96
CA VAL A 76 -1.17 -9.70 0.08
C VAL A 76 -1.96 -10.44 1.15
N PHE A 77 -2.83 -11.36 0.73
CA PHE A 77 -3.64 -12.16 1.65
C PHE A 77 -2.76 -13.05 2.54
N ILE A 78 -1.83 -13.81 1.94
CA ILE A 78 -0.89 -14.67 2.68
C ILE A 78 -0.03 -13.84 3.63
N ASN A 79 0.54 -12.72 3.16
CA ASN A 79 1.36 -11.83 3.98
C ASN A 79 0.58 -11.27 5.16
N THR A 80 -0.65 -10.81 4.94
CA THR A 80 -1.50 -10.26 6.00
C THR A 80 -1.90 -11.33 7.01
N ALA A 81 -2.30 -12.52 6.54
CA ALA A 81 -2.68 -13.63 7.41
C ALA A 81 -1.52 -14.07 8.32
N ILE A 82 -0.31 -14.22 7.77
CA ILE A 82 0.89 -14.58 8.54
C ILE A 82 1.26 -13.45 9.51
N SER A 83 1.33 -12.21 9.02
CA SER A 83 1.71 -11.05 9.83
C SER A 83 0.78 -10.88 11.03
N VAL A 84 -0.54 -10.94 10.82
CA VAL A 84 -1.54 -10.78 11.88
C VAL A 84 -1.48 -11.95 12.87
N SER A 85 -1.35 -13.18 12.38
CA SER A 85 -1.29 -14.37 13.24
C SER A 85 -0.08 -14.38 14.18
N VAL A 86 1.06 -13.82 13.75
CA VAL A 86 2.29 -13.75 14.54
C VAL A 86 2.35 -12.46 15.37
N ALA A 87 1.96 -11.33 14.81
CA ALA A 87 2.06 -10.04 15.48
C ALA A 87 1.01 -9.87 16.58
N LEU A 88 -0.22 -10.36 16.43
CA LEU A 88 -1.25 -10.23 17.47
C LEU A 88 -0.83 -10.88 18.81
N PRO A 89 -0.33 -12.14 18.84
CA PRO A 89 0.18 -12.73 20.08
C PRO A 89 1.40 -11.98 20.63
N ALA A 90 2.31 -11.53 19.77
CA ALA A 90 3.49 -10.77 20.17
C ALA A 90 3.10 -9.44 20.82
N ALA A 91 2.25 -8.65 20.17
CA ALA A 91 1.72 -7.39 20.68
C ALA A 91 0.98 -7.59 22.00
N TYR A 92 0.17 -8.66 22.12
CA TYR A 92 -0.49 -9.01 23.37
C TYR A 92 0.53 -9.34 24.48
N ALA A 93 1.57 -10.11 24.16
CA ALA A 93 2.63 -10.45 25.10
C ALA A 93 3.37 -9.20 25.61
N PHE A 94 3.76 -8.29 24.72
CA PHE A 94 4.42 -7.03 25.07
C PHE A 94 3.50 -6.06 25.85
N SER A 95 2.20 -6.05 25.56
CA SER A 95 1.24 -5.18 26.25
C SER A 95 0.88 -5.68 27.64
N ARG A 96 0.76 -7.00 27.83
CA ARG A 96 0.25 -7.60 29.07
C ARG A 96 1.32 -8.17 30.00
N TYR A 97 2.45 -8.63 29.47
CA TYR A 97 3.52 -9.25 30.25
C TYR A 97 4.77 -8.37 30.25
N ARG A 98 5.36 -8.20 31.45
CA ARG A 98 6.70 -7.63 31.60
C ARG A 98 7.69 -8.76 31.75
N PHE A 99 8.52 -8.97 30.73
CA PHE A 99 9.55 -9.99 30.71
C PHE A 99 10.94 -9.35 30.68
N LEU A 100 11.98 -10.11 31.05
CA LEU A 100 13.34 -9.60 31.10
C LEU A 100 13.82 -9.23 29.69
N GLY A 101 14.13 -7.95 29.47
CA GLY A 101 14.62 -7.44 28.17
C GLY A 101 13.55 -6.90 27.22
N ASP A 102 12.30 -6.79 27.67
CA ASP A 102 11.17 -6.21 26.93
C ASP A 102 11.50 -4.88 26.23
N LYS A 103 12.12 -3.93 26.94
CA LYS A 103 12.51 -2.62 26.41
C LYS A 103 13.61 -2.70 25.36
N HIS A 104 14.57 -3.61 25.51
CA HIS A 104 15.66 -3.80 24.56
C HIS A 104 15.15 -4.44 23.26
N LEU A 105 14.31 -5.48 23.38
CA LEU A 105 13.64 -6.11 22.24
C LEU A 105 12.75 -5.12 21.48
N PHE A 106 11.96 -4.33 22.20
CA PHE A 106 11.11 -3.30 21.59
C PHE A 106 11.93 -2.21 20.88
N PHE A 107 13.04 -1.78 21.47
CA PHE A 107 13.97 -0.83 20.85
C PHE A 107 14.64 -1.40 19.59
N TRP A 108 14.99 -2.69 19.61
CA TRP A 108 15.58 -3.38 18.45
C TRP A 108 14.58 -3.50 17.29
N LEU A 109 13.33 -3.86 17.61
CA LEU A 109 12.21 -3.90 16.65
C LEU A 109 11.98 -2.52 16.00
N LEU A 110 11.97 -1.44 16.80
CA LEU A 110 11.80 -0.08 16.28
C LEU A 110 12.96 0.35 15.37
N THR A 111 14.20 0.04 15.75
CA THR A 111 15.40 0.42 15.00
C THR A 111 15.41 -0.24 13.62
N ASN A 112 14.95 -1.49 13.51
CA ASN A 112 14.89 -2.21 12.24
C ASN A 112 13.93 -1.54 11.22
N ARG A 113 12.88 -0.83 11.70
CA ARG A 113 11.97 -0.05 10.83
C ARG A 113 12.61 1.21 10.24
N MET A 114 13.58 1.80 10.95
CA MET A 114 14.27 3.01 10.48
C MET A 114 15.32 2.68 9.42
N ALA A 115 15.69 1.41 9.28
CA ALA A 115 16.62 0.97 8.26
C ALA A 115 15.97 1.04 6.86
N PRO A 116 16.68 1.54 5.83
CA PRO A 116 16.09 1.69 4.51
C PRO A 116 15.84 0.30 3.89
N PRO A 117 14.62 0.03 3.37
CA PRO A 117 14.30 -1.27 2.79
C PRO A 117 15.22 -1.63 1.61
N ALA A 118 15.73 -0.63 0.89
CA ALA A 118 16.66 -0.82 -0.22
C ALA A 118 17.98 -1.51 0.18
N VAL A 119 18.45 -1.31 1.41
CA VAL A 119 19.71 -1.92 1.91
C VAL A 119 19.57 -3.43 2.07
N PHE A 120 18.36 -3.92 2.32
CA PHE A 120 18.08 -5.34 2.48
C PHE A 120 17.85 -6.08 1.17
N ALA A 121 17.71 -5.37 0.04
CA ALA A 121 17.42 -6.01 -1.25
C ALA A 121 18.50 -7.00 -1.69
N LEU A 122 19.79 -6.61 -1.58
CA LEU A 122 20.92 -7.46 -1.95
C LEU A 122 21.04 -8.73 -1.09
N PRO A 123 21.02 -8.66 0.26
CA PRO A 123 21.08 -9.87 1.08
C PRO A 123 19.83 -10.75 0.91
N PHE A 124 18.64 -10.19 0.70
CA PHE A 124 17.44 -10.99 0.40
C PHE A 124 17.55 -11.71 -0.95
N TYR A 125 18.08 -11.03 -1.97
CA TYR A 125 18.37 -11.66 -3.25
C TYR A 125 19.30 -12.87 -3.07
N GLN A 126 20.41 -12.69 -2.35
CA GLN A 126 21.36 -13.77 -2.09
C GLN A 126 20.75 -14.93 -1.29
N LEU A 127 19.98 -14.62 -0.24
CA LEU A 127 19.32 -15.63 0.58
C LEU A 127 18.30 -16.42 -0.24
N TYR A 128 17.37 -15.74 -0.92
CA TYR A 128 16.30 -16.39 -1.68
C TYR A 128 16.82 -17.14 -2.91
N SER A 129 17.88 -16.67 -3.56
CA SER A 129 18.57 -17.45 -4.59
C SER A 129 19.24 -18.70 -4.01
N ALA A 130 19.86 -18.63 -2.83
CA ALA A 130 20.50 -19.79 -2.20
C ALA A 130 19.50 -20.89 -1.80
N ILE A 131 18.29 -20.51 -1.39
CA ILE A 131 17.23 -21.46 -1.02
C ILE A 131 16.26 -21.79 -2.17
N ASN A 132 16.58 -21.41 -3.42
CA ASN A 132 15.72 -21.59 -4.62
C ASN A 132 14.28 -21.06 -4.46
N LEU A 133 14.11 -20.05 -3.61
CA LEU A 133 12.83 -19.37 -3.37
C LEU A 133 12.71 -18.08 -4.17
N PHE A 134 13.72 -17.78 -4.99
CA PHE A 134 13.76 -16.61 -5.86
C PHE A 134 12.63 -16.70 -6.91
N ASP A 135 12.02 -15.55 -7.20
CA ASP A 135 10.85 -15.42 -8.10
C ASP A 135 9.57 -16.15 -7.62
N THR A 136 9.46 -16.40 -6.30
CA THR A 136 8.24 -16.99 -5.72
C THR A 136 7.44 -15.99 -4.88
N PRO A 137 6.11 -16.18 -4.74
CA PRO A 137 5.28 -15.37 -3.85
C PRO A 137 5.72 -15.44 -2.38
N TRP A 138 6.37 -16.53 -1.98
CA TRP A 138 6.84 -16.77 -0.61
C TRP A 138 8.01 -15.86 -0.24
N ALA A 139 8.93 -15.58 -1.17
CA ALA A 139 10.04 -14.66 -0.94
C ALA A 139 9.55 -13.25 -0.60
N VAL A 140 8.54 -12.76 -1.33
CA VAL A 140 7.96 -11.43 -1.11
C VAL A 140 7.19 -11.38 0.22
N ALA A 141 6.36 -12.39 0.50
CA ALA A 141 5.59 -12.45 1.75
C ALA A 141 6.50 -12.49 2.99
N LEU A 142 7.56 -13.30 2.98
CA LEU A 142 8.50 -13.40 4.09
C LEU A 142 9.30 -12.11 4.30
N ALA A 143 9.73 -11.46 3.21
CA ALA A 143 10.40 -10.17 3.29
C ALA A 143 9.49 -9.09 3.90
N HIS A 144 8.22 -9.04 3.49
CA HIS A 144 7.25 -8.09 4.06
C HIS A 144 6.90 -8.37 5.52
N CYS A 145 6.84 -9.63 5.95
CA CYS A 145 6.61 -9.98 7.35
C CYS A 145 7.68 -9.37 8.27
N LEU A 146 8.96 -9.38 7.86
CA LEU A 146 10.05 -8.79 8.64
C LEU A 146 9.83 -7.30 8.95
N PHE A 147 9.26 -6.55 8.01
CA PHE A 147 8.97 -5.12 8.16
C PHE A 147 7.61 -4.83 8.84
N ASN A 148 6.64 -5.73 8.70
CA ASN A 148 5.29 -5.54 9.23
C ASN A 148 5.12 -5.96 10.69
N ILE A 149 5.80 -7.04 11.12
CA ILE A 149 5.69 -7.57 12.50
C ILE A 149 6.11 -6.53 13.56
N PRO A 150 7.17 -5.71 13.38
CA PRO A 150 7.53 -4.68 14.34
C PRO A 150 6.52 -3.53 14.49
N LEU A 151 5.52 -3.45 13.61
CA LEU A 151 4.57 -2.33 13.52
C LEU A 151 3.24 -2.61 14.23
N ALA A 152 2.90 -3.88 14.44
CA ALA A 152 1.66 -4.35 15.02
C ALA A 152 1.85 -4.77 16.49
#